data_AF-A0A7W2XX15-F1
#
_entry.id   AF-A0A7W2XX15-F1
#
_cell.length_a   1.000
_cell.length_b   1.000
_cell.length_c   1.000
_cell.angle_alpha   90.00
_cell.angle_beta   90.00
_cell.angle_gamma   90.00
#
_symmetry.space_group_name_H-M   'P 1'
#
loop_
_entity.id
_entity.type
_entity.pdbx_description
1 polymer ?
#
loop_
_entity_poly.entity_id
_entity_poly.type
_entity_poly.pdbx_seq_one_letter_code
_entity_poly.pdbx_strand_id
1 'polypeptide(L)'
;MSQVKRNPSVVIVGAGMTGILMTIKLRQAGITDIIVLEKKDAVGGTWRENTYPGAACDVPAHMYTYSFEANPNWSRFFARGPEIKQYFEHVADKYDVKRDIRFNEEVTDAKYNAGKWTIKSSKDKSYIADFIVCATGILHHPKFPDIPGIDDFKGAKFHTAQWDHQVNISEATRVGVIGTGSTAAQAIPELIKTGAKVSIFQRTPQWLMHLPDFKFSITMRKIMTRYPVITKMHRNAGKFFLEHIFTKAVTGHFIQKHLLNFLCHANLTLSIKDKALRDKLRPNYQVGCKRVIINTTFYKAIQQPNAELVTDGIERITATGIITKDGKHHDVDVLVFSTGFNAFNFMRPMNLIGRNNLHIDTAWQHKIKAYRSMMLANYPNFFLMLGPNTPIGNFSVIAMSEVQSDYVIKMINKWRKNEFDEFEAKQEAIDDFNAYVKEGLKGTSWVGGCQSWYLDADGDPILWPYTWQRWVDEMQEPQMEHIDTRSF
;
A
#
# COMPACT_ATOMS: atom_id res chain seq x y z
N MET A 1 -17.96 22.75 -35.72
CA MET A 1 -16.65 22.13 -36.03
C MET A 1 -16.17 21.42 -34.78
N SER A 2 -15.86 20.12 -34.82
CA SER A 2 -15.27 19.43 -33.66
C SER A 2 -13.87 19.99 -33.43
N GLN A 3 -13.68 20.72 -32.34
CA GLN A 3 -12.39 21.27 -31.95
C GLN A 3 -11.36 20.12 -31.86
N VAL A 4 -10.28 20.20 -32.62
CA VAL A 4 -9.22 19.18 -32.63
C VAL A 4 -8.61 19.15 -31.23
N LYS A 5 -8.79 18.03 -30.52
CA LYS A 5 -8.22 17.84 -29.18
C LYS A 5 -6.72 17.59 -29.29
N ARG A 6 -5.92 18.23 -28.45
CA ARG A 6 -4.49 17.89 -28.32
C ARG A 6 -4.32 16.44 -27.88
N ASN A 7 -3.24 15.80 -28.31
CA ASN A 7 -2.82 14.49 -27.80
C ASN A 7 -1.60 14.69 -26.90
N PRO A 8 -1.72 14.50 -25.58
CA PRO A 8 -0.62 14.72 -24.66
C PRO A 8 0.33 13.52 -24.65
N SER A 9 1.61 13.81 -24.43
CA SER A 9 2.63 12.84 -24.06
C SER A 9 2.60 12.61 -22.53
N VAL A 10 2.48 11.35 -22.09
CA VAL A 10 2.33 11.01 -20.66
C VAL A 10 3.35 9.96 -20.24
N VAL A 11 4.16 10.26 -19.22
CA VAL A 11 5.04 9.29 -18.56
C VAL A 11 4.42 8.84 -17.25
N ILE A 12 4.27 7.52 -17.08
CA ILE A 12 3.80 6.88 -15.85
C ILE A 12 4.98 6.20 -15.17
N VAL A 13 5.16 6.46 -13.88
CA VAL A 13 6.25 5.85 -13.09
C VAL A 13 5.68 4.70 -12.24
N GLY A 14 6.06 3.48 -12.59
CA GLY A 14 5.64 2.24 -11.92
C GLY A 14 4.59 1.43 -12.71
N ALA A 15 4.79 0.12 -12.81
CA ALA A 15 3.86 -0.84 -13.42
C ALA A 15 3.21 -1.77 -12.38
N GLY A 16 2.94 -1.22 -11.20
CA GLY A 16 2.03 -1.82 -10.22
C GLY A 16 0.57 -1.70 -10.66
N MET A 17 -0.34 -2.09 -9.76
CA MET A 17 -1.79 -1.97 -9.97
C MET A 17 -2.18 -0.59 -10.50
N THR A 18 -1.79 0.49 -9.82
CA THR A 18 -2.20 1.84 -10.24
C THR A 18 -1.64 2.26 -11.60
N GLY A 19 -0.42 1.84 -11.97
CA GLY A 19 0.16 2.15 -13.28
C GLY A 19 -0.53 1.41 -14.43
N ILE A 20 -0.86 0.12 -14.23
CA ILE A 20 -1.66 -0.66 -15.18
C ILE A 20 -3.01 0.01 -15.40
N LEU A 21 -3.69 0.38 -14.31
CA LEU A 21 -4.97 1.07 -14.36
C LEU A 21 -4.89 2.40 -15.12
N MET A 22 -3.91 3.25 -14.78
CA MET A 22 -3.76 4.56 -15.39
C MET A 22 -3.51 4.45 -16.90
N THR A 23 -2.69 3.49 -17.33
CA THR A 23 -2.43 3.23 -18.76
C THR A 23 -3.73 2.88 -19.50
N ILE A 24 -4.54 1.98 -18.93
CA ILE A 24 -5.84 1.59 -19.50
C ILE A 24 -6.77 2.80 -19.60
N LYS A 25 -6.86 3.60 -18.53
CA LYS A 25 -7.72 4.78 -18.45
C LYS A 25 -7.33 5.88 -19.44
N LEU A 26 -6.03 6.14 -19.62
CA LEU A 26 -5.53 7.09 -20.63
C LEU A 26 -5.89 6.64 -22.05
N ARG A 27 -5.68 5.35 -22.37
CA ARG A 27 -6.04 4.80 -23.68
C ARG A 27 -7.55 4.84 -23.93
N GLN A 28 -8.37 4.53 -22.93
CA GLN A 28 -9.83 4.66 -23.01
C GLN A 28 -10.27 6.12 -23.26
N ALA A 29 -9.51 7.10 -22.77
CA ALA A 29 -9.73 8.52 -23.06
C ALA A 29 -9.20 8.95 -24.45
N GLY A 30 -8.63 8.03 -25.22
CA GLY A 30 -8.04 8.28 -26.54
C GLY A 30 -6.69 8.98 -26.50
N ILE A 31 -5.94 8.82 -25.41
CA ILE A 31 -4.54 9.28 -25.29
C ILE A 31 -3.64 8.11 -25.67
N THR A 32 -2.71 8.34 -26.58
CA THR A 32 -1.93 7.26 -27.22
C THR A 32 -0.42 7.39 -27.04
N ASP A 33 0.09 8.58 -26.73
CA ASP A 33 1.51 8.80 -26.45
C ASP A 33 1.79 8.57 -24.96
N ILE A 34 1.99 7.30 -24.60
CA ILE A 34 2.14 6.84 -23.23
C ILE A 34 3.42 6.02 -23.10
N ILE A 35 4.22 6.34 -22.09
CA ILE A 35 5.38 5.54 -21.68
C ILE A 35 5.22 5.20 -20.20
N VAL A 36 5.41 3.93 -19.86
CA VAL A 36 5.44 3.45 -18.47
C VAL A 36 6.86 3.01 -18.14
N LEU A 37 7.46 3.54 -17.07
CA LEU A 37 8.81 3.18 -16.62
C LEU A 37 8.70 2.32 -15.36
N GLU A 38 9.23 1.10 -15.40
CA GLU A 38 9.21 0.15 -14.28
C GLU A 38 10.61 -0.35 -13.96
N LYS A 39 11.00 -0.19 -12.69
CA LYS A 39 12.33 -0.56 -12.19
C LYS A 39 12.62 -2.06 -12.24
N LYS A 40 11.59 -2.92 -12.27
CA LYS A 40 11.72 -4.38 -12.37
C LYS A 40 11.38 -4.93 -13.75
N ASP A 41 11.52 -6.23 -13.90
CA ASP A 41 11.39 -7.01 -15.13
C ASP A 41 9.94 -7.40 -15.48
N ALA A 42 9.00 -7.22 -14.56
CA ALA A 42 7.61 -7.62 -14.74
C ALA A 42 6.64 -6.64 -14.06
N VAL A 43 5.36 -6.72 -14.42
CA VAL A 43 4.27 -5.97 -13.77
C VAL A 43 3.94 -6.53 -12.38
N GLY A 44 3.16 -5.79 -11.60
CA GLY A 44 2.49 -6.30 -10.39
C GLY A 44 2.84 -5.58 -9.09
N GLY A 45 3.91 -4.76 -9.08
CA GLY A 45 4.29 -3.92 -7.94
C GLY A 45 4.39 -4.72 -6.63
N THR A 46 3.58 -4.36 -5.63
CA THR A 46 3.52 -5.05 -4.33
C THR A 46 3.44 -6.58 -4.44
N TRP A 47 2.64 -7.11 -5.37
CA TRP A 47 2.41 -8.56 -5.51
C TRP A 47 3.51 -9.28 -6.28
N ARG A 48 4.37 -8.54 -7.00
CA ARG A 48 5.62 -9.03 -7.58
C ARG A 48 6.73 -9.07 -6.54
N GLU A 49 6.83 -8.04 -5.69
CA GLU A 49 7.93 -7.91 -4.72
C GLU A 49 7.72 -8.77 -3.47
N ASN A 50 6.50 -8.79 -2.92
CA ASN A 50 6.21 -9.48 -1.66
C ASN A 50 5.89 -10.96 -1.92
N THR A 51 6.93 -11.78 -1.95
CA THR A 51 6.85 -13.23 -2.21
C THR A 51 7.08 -14.10 -0.98
N TYR A 52 7.11 -13.49 0.22
CA TYR A 52 7.20 -14.22 1.49
C TYR A 52 6.04 -15.22 1.65
N PRO A 53 6.26 -16.35 2.35
CA PRO A 53 5.24 -17.37 2.50
C PRO A 53 4.03 -16.85 3.28
N GLY A 54 2.82 -17.17 2.81
CA GLY A 54 1.57 -16.76 3.43
C GLY A 54 1.04 -15.39 2.98
N ALA A 55 1.79 -14.64 2.16
CA ALA A 55 1.38 -13.36 1.61
C ALA A 55 -0.06 -13.39 1.05
N ALA A 56 -0.91 -12.50 1.54
CA ALA A 56 -2.33 -12.44 1.18
C ALA A 56 -2.87 -11.02 1.32
N CYS A 57 -3.94 -10.72 0.58
CA CYS A 57 -4.68 -9.48 0.76
C CYS A 57 -5.61 -9.56 1.96
N ASP A 58 -5.78 -8.45 2.67
CA ASP A 58 -6.74 -8.29 3.76
C ASP A 58 -8.05 -7.64 3.29
N VAL A 59 -8.23 -7.48 1.98
CA VAL A 59 -9.46 -7.04 1.33
C VAL A 59 -10.10 -8.24 0.62
N PRO A 60 -11.43 -8.42 0.68
CA PRO A 60 -12.10 -9.47 -0.08
C PRO A 60 -11.71 -9.46 -1.56
N ALA A 61 -11.37 -10.62 -2.12
CA ALA A 61 -10.73 -10.76 -3.43
C ALA A 61 -11.53 -10.06 -4.55
N HIS A 62 -12.84 -10.24 -4.59
CA HIS A 62 -13.72 -9.58 -5.58
C HIS A 62 -13.80 -8.04 -5.44
N MET A 63 -13.43 -7.48 -4.29
CA MET A 63 -13.31 -6.04 -4.05
C MET A 63 -11.89 -5.52 -4.31
N TYR A 64 -10.88 -6.38 -4.18
CA TYR A 64 -9.50 -6.14 -4.62
C TYR A 64 -9.32 -6.58 -6.08
N THR A 65 -10.16 -6.03 -6.96
CA THR A 65 -10.21 -6.29 -8.41
C THR A 65 -10.63 -4.98 -9.11
N TYR A 66 -10.24 -4.77 -10.37
CA TYR A 66 -10.73 -3.61 -11.14
C TYR A 66 -12.24 -3.74 -11.38
N SER A 67 -12.97 -2.63 -11.30
CA SER A 67 -14.43 -2.63 -11.46
C SER A 67 -14.87 -3.04 -12.87
N PHE A 68 -14.03 -2.79 -13.87
CA PHE A 68 -14.27 -3.12 -15.27
C PHE A 68 -13.77 -4.51 -15.68
N GLU A 69 -12.95 -5.18 -14.85
CA GLU A 69 -12.36 -6.49 -15.16
C GLU A 69 -12.48 -7.43 -13.96
N ALA A 70 -13.67 -7.99 -13.77
CA ALA A 70 -13.94 -8.90 -12.67
C ALA A 70 -13.21 -10.25 -12.84
N ASN A 71 -12.79 -10.86 -11.73
CA ASN A 71 -12.21 -12.20 -11.74
C ASN A 71 -13.13 -13.21 -11.02
N PRO A 72 -13.85 -14.07 -11.75
CA PRO A 72 -14.69 -15.12 -11.16
C PRO A 72 -13.89 -16.32 -10.65
N ASN A 73 -12.59 -16.38 -10.96
CA ASN A 73 -11.74 -17.53 -10.67
C ASN A 73 -10.96 -17.44 -9.36
N TRP A 74 -11.19 -16.39 -8.55
CA TRP A 74 -10.60 -16.30 -7.21
C TRP A 74 -10.85 -17.57 -6.40
N SER A 75 -9.77 -18.17 -5.92
CA SER A 75 -9.77 -19.44 -5.22
C SER A 75 -10.30 -19.31 -3.80
N ARG A 76 -10.17 -18.12 -3.19
CA ARG A 76 -10.48 -17.85 -1.78
C ARG A 76 -11.04 -16.45 -1.58
N PHE A 77 -11.73 -16.27 -0.45
CA PHE A 77 -12.29 -14.96 -0.08
C PHE A 77 -11.21 -13.91 0.13
N PHE A 78 -10.09 -14.26 0.78
CA PHE A 78 -8.86 -13.46 0.78
C PHE A 78 -7.83 -14.12 -0.13
N ALA A 79 -7.61 -13.53 -1.30
CA ALA A 79 -6.71 -14.05 -2.32
C ALA A 79 -5.25 -14.02 -1.86
N ARG A 80 -4.48 -15.02 -2.28
CA ARG A 80 -3.04 -15.13 -1.98
C ARG A 80 -2.22 -14.33 -2.98
N GLY A 81 -1.04 -13.89 -2.56
CA GLY A 81 -0.16 -13.04 -3.36
C GLY A 81 0.08 -13.52 -4.79
N PRO A 82 0.44 -14.80 -5.01
CA PRO A 82 0.64 -15.33 -6.36
C PRO A 82 -0.59 -15.23 -7.26
N GLU A 83 -1.79 -15.47 -6.72
CA GLU A 83 -3.04 -15.39 -7.47
C GLU A 83 -3.37 -13.94 -7.86
N ILE A 84 -3.06 -12.99 -6.97
CA ILE A 84 -3.25 -11.56 -7.24
C ILE A 84 -2.26 -11.06 -8.28
N LYS A 85 -1.01 -11.51 -8.22
CA LYS A 85 0.00 -11.23 -9.26
C LYS A 85 -0.47 -11.74 -10.63
N GLN A 86 -0.95 -12.98 -10.71
CA GLN A 86 -1.51 -13.57 -11.93
C GLN A 86 -2.67 -12.75 -12.50
N TYR A 87 -3.57 -12.25 -11.64
CA TYR A 87 -4.64 -11.36 -12.08
C TYR A 87 -4.09 -10.09 -12.74
N PHE A 88 -3.12 -9.40 -12.14
CA PHE A 88 -2.55 -8.19 -12.75
C PHE A 88 -1.74 -8.47 -14.02
N GLU A 89 -1.06 -9.61 -14.10
CA GLU A 89 -0.42 -10.07 -15.34
C GLU A 89 -1.46 -10.30 -16.44
N HIS A 90 -2.54 -11.02 -16.12
CA HIS A 90 -3.65 -11.24 -17.05
C HIS A 90 -4.26 -9.93 -17.54
N VAL A 91 -4.52 -8.97 -16.66
CA VAL A 91 -5.05 -7.66 -17.08
C VAL A 91 -4.05 -6.92 -17.96
N ALA A 92 -2.77 -6.91 -17.59
CA ALA A 92 -1.74 -6.26 -18.40
C ALA A 92 -1.64 -6.87 -19.81
N ASP A 93 -1.83 -8.19 -19.94
CA ASP A 93 -1.86 -8.89 -21.23
C ASP A 93 -3.15 -8.63 -22.01
N LYS A 94 -4.32 -8.76 -21.37
CA LYS A 94 -5.64 -8.56 -21.99
C LYS A 94 -5.80 -7.17 -22.59
N TYR A 95 -5.28 -6.15 -21.91
CA TYR A 95 -5.35 -4.77 -22.34
C TYR A 95 -4.08 -4.29 -23.06
N ASP A 96 -3.14 -5.20 -23.35
CA ASP A 96 -1.88 -4.93 -24.05
C ASP A 96 -1.13 -3.73 -23.42
N VAL A 97 -1.09 -3.67 -22.09
CA VAL A 97 -0.42 -2.59 -21.36
C VAL A 97 1.08 -2.69 -21.53
N LYS A 98 1.60 -3.92 -21.62
CA LYS A 98 3.04 -4.21 -21.69
C LYS A 98 3.76 -3.51 -22.84
N ARG A 99 3.10 -3.19 -23.97
CA ARG A 99 3.74 -2.45 -25.08
C ARG A 99 4.20 -1.04 -24.70
N ASP A 100 3.53 -0.39 -23.73
CA ASP A 100 3.90 0.96 -23.29
C ASP A 100 5.01 0.91 -22.21
N ILE A 101 5.34 -0.28 -21.69
CA ILE A 101 6.24 -0.42 -20.56
C ILE A 101 7.70 -0.53 -21.04
N ARG A 102 8.59 0.13 -20.29
CA ARG A 102 10.04 -0.10 -20.30
C ARG A 102 10.41 -0.71 -18.95
N PHE A 103 10.67 -2.01 -18.98
CA PHE A 103 11.09 -2.77 -17.80
C PHE A 103 12.58 -2.59 -17.52
N ASN A 104 12.97 -2.89 -16.29
CA ASN A 104 14.33 -2.71 -15.77
C ASN A 104 14.83 -1.29 -15.98
N GLU A 105 13.94 -0.31 -15.86
CA GLU A 105 14.22 1.10 -16.15
C GLU A 105 13.61 1.95 -15.03
N GLU A 106 14.44 2.26 -14.04
CA GLU A 106 14.07 3.09 -12.89
C GLU A 106 14.17 4.56 -13.26
N VAL A 107 13.23 5.38 -12.81
CA VAL A 107 13.31 6.83 -12.97
C VAL A 107 14.20 7.40 -11.88
N THR A 108 15.24 8.14 -12.27
CA THR A 108 16.22 8.72 -11.35
C THR A 108 16.03 10.22 -11.20
N ASP A 109 15.56 10.91 -12.24
CA ASP A 109 15.40 12.36 -12.29
C ASP A 109 14.12 12.74 -13.06
N ALA A 110 13.40 13.73 -12.56
CA ALA A 110 12.27 14.33 -13.26
C ALA A 110 12.29 15.84 -13.01
N LYS A 111 12.54 16.62 -14.07
CA LYS A 111 12.67 18.07 -14.00
C LYS A 111 11.64 18.79 -14.87
N TYR A 112 10.91 19.70 -14.26
CA TYR A 112 9.97 20.58 -14.95
C TYR A 112 10.68 21.74 -15.65
N ASN A 113 10.28 22.05 -16.88
CA ASN A 113 10.66 23.26 -17.58
C ASN A 113 9.61 23.63 -18.65
N ALA A 114 9.07 24.86 -18.58
CA ALA A 114 8.22 25.48 -19.61
C ALA A 114 7.15 24.55 -20.23
N GLY A 115 6.24 24.01 -19.40
CA GLY A 115 5.13 23.16 -19.86
C GLY A 115 5.47 21.69 -20.04
N LYS A 116 6.74 21.29 -19.90
CA LYS A 116 7.21 19.93 -20.11
C LYS A 116 8.01 19.38 -18.93
N TRP A 117 7.97 18.07 -18.80
CA TRP A 117 8.84 17.29 -17.92
C TRP A 117 9.96 16.65 -18.73
N THR A 118 11.20 16.78 -18.27
CA THR A 118 12.33 15.95 -18.71
C THR A 118 12.56 14.86 -17.67
N ILE A 119 12.45 13.60 -18.06
CA ILE A 119 12.56 12.43 -17.18
C ILE A 119 13.79 11.63 -17.58
N LYS A 120 14.71 11.37 -16.65
CA LYS A 120 15.87 10.50 -16.88
C LYS A 120 15.71 9.16 -16.17
N SER A 121 16.22 8.11 -16.81
CA SER A 121 16.19 6.76 -16.26
C SER A 121 17.57 6.21 -15.91
N SER A 122 17.59 5.10 -15.18
CA SER A 122 18.80 4.32 -14.83
C SER A 122 19.51 3.69 -16.03
N LYS A 123 18.95 3.83 -17.24
CA LYS A 123 19.56 3.39 -18.51
C LYS A 123 20.10 4.55 -19.34
N ASP A 124 20.33 5.70 -18.71
CA ASP A 124 20.81 6.93 -19.34
C ASP A 124 19.92 7.43 -20.50
N LYS A 125 18.64 7.07 -20.48
CA LYS A 125 17.64 7.56 -21.44
C LYS A 125 16.94 8.79 -20.88
N SER A 126 16.55 9.69 -21.78
CA SER A 126 15.76 10.87 -21.47
C SER A 126 14.43 10.82 -22.21
N TYR A 127 13.36 11.13 -21.50
CA TYR A 127 12.00 11.24 -22.02
C TYR A 127 11.49 12.66 -21.80
N ILE A 128 10.69 13.16 -22.73
CA ILE A 128 10.02 14.46 -22.61
C ILE A 128 8.52 14.22 -22.63
N ALA A 129 7.80 14.76 -21.66
CA ALA A 129 6.36 14.56 -21.52
C ALA A 129 5.61 15.83 -21.13
N ASP A 130 4.34 15.94 -21.53
CA ASP A 130 3.40 16.95 -21.02
C ASP A 130 3.06 16.68 -19.57
N PHE A 131 2.84 15.39 -19.24
CA PHE A 131 2.41 14.94 -17.92
C PHE A 131 3.33 13.85 -17.37
N ILE A 132 3.53 13.88 -16.05
CA ILE A 132 4.08 12.76 -15.30
C ILE A 132 3.06 12.28 -14.26
N VAL A 133 2.83 10.97 -14.23
CA VAL A 133 1.95 10.31 -13.26
C VAL A 133 2.76 9.31 -12.43
N CYS A 134 3.04 9.66 -11.19
CA CYS A 134 3.73 8.79 -10.24
C CYS A 134 2.77 7.77 -9.67
N ALA A 135 2.90 6.51 -10.10
CA ALA A 135 2.16 5.34 -9.60
C ALA A 135 3.10 4.38 -8.86
N THR A 136 4.06 4.93 -8.10
CA THR A 136 5.15 4.21 -7.43
C THR A 136 4.70 3.38 -6.23
N GLY A 137 3.53 3.69 -5.68
CA GLY A 137 2.96 3.03 -4.51
C GLY A 137 3.55 3.53 -3.18
N ILE A 138 2.92 3.13 -2.08
CA ILE A 138 3.23 3.64 -0.73
C ILE A 138 4.05 2.67 0.14
N LEU A 139 4.12 1.38 -0.20
CA LEU A 139 4.77 0.35 0.63
C LEU A 139 5.76 -0.48 -0.21
N HIS A 140 6.81 0.18 -0.73
CA HIS A 140 7.79 -0.46 -1.64
C HIS A 140 9.26 -0.26 -1.25
N HIS A 141 9.56 0.62 -0.30
CA HIS A 141 10.91 0.79 0.26
C HIS A 141 11.04 0.04 1.59
N PRO A 142 11.68 -1.13 1.64
CA PRO A 142 11.89 -1.86 2.89
C PRO A 142 12.57 -0.98 3.94
N LYS A 143 12.08 -1.04 5.18
CA LYS A 143 12.69 -0.35 6.31
C LYS A 143 13.41 -1.36 7.19
N PHE A 144 14.73 -1.40 7.10
CA PHE A 144 15.54 -2.17 8.04
C PHE A 144 15.56 -1.46 9.41
N PRO A 145 15.58 -2.22 10.52
CA PRO A 145 15.70 -1.63 11.83
C PRO A 145 17.15 -1.17 12.07
N ASP A 146 17.30 -0.07 12.79
CA ASP A 146 18.61 0.38 13.28
C ASP A 146 18.95 -0.38 14.57
N ILE A 147 19.65 -1.51 14.42
CA ILE A 147 20.05 -2.39 15.52
C ILE A 147 21.57 -2.62 15.41
N PRO A 148 22.36 -2.33 16.46
CA PRO A 148 23.80 -2.58 16.45
C PRO A 148 24.14 -4.03 16.08
N GLY A 149 25.19 -4.22 15.29
CA GLY A 149 25.67 -5.54 14.88
C GLY A 149 24.84 -6.26 13.81
N ILE A 150 23.86 -5.57 13.19
CA ILE A 150 23.07 -6.15 12.08
C ILE A 150 23.96 -6.66 10.94
N ASP A 151 25.11 -6.01 10.68
CA ASP A 151 26.07 -6.38 9.65
C ASP A 151 27.07 -7.47 10.06
N ASP A 152 27.15 -7.77 11.35
CA ASP A 152 28.03 -8.81 11.88
C ASP A 152 27.41 -10.22 11.80
N PHE A 153 26.09 -10.31 11.64
CA PHE A 153 25.37 -11.58 11.56
C PHE A 153 25.88 -12.46 10.42
N LYS A 154 26.24 -13.72 10.73
CA LYS A 154 26.82 -14.66 9.76
C LYS A 154 25.80 -15.57 9.08
N GLY A 155 24.58 -15.65 9.61
CA GLY A 155 23.48 -16.39 9.00
C GLY A 155 22.79 -15.62 7.87
N ALA A 156 21.78 -16.23 7.26
CA ALA A 156 21.00 -15.57 6.22
C ALA A 156 20.11 -14.47 6.81
N LYS A 157 20.07 -13.28 6.20
CA LYS A 157 19.23 -12.17 6.68
C LYS A 157 18.55 -11.47 5.52
N PHE A 158 17.23 -11.28 5.60
CA PHE A 158 16.48 -10.61 4.54
C PHE A 158 15.19 -9.97 5.06
N HIS A 159 14.77 -8.90 4.38
CA HIS A 159 13.47 -8.29 4.61
C HIS A 159 12.39 -9.09 3.88
N THR A 160 11.19 -9.15 4.45
CA THR A 160 10.05 -9.90 3.88
C THR A 160 9.66 -9.48 2.45
N ALA A 161 9.87 -8.22 2.10
CA ALA A 161 9.68 -7.70 0.73
C ALA A 161 10.80 -8.07 -0.27
N GLN A 162 11.86 -8.72 0.21
CA GLN A 162 13.04 -9.18 -0.54
C GLN A 162 13.35 -10.62 -0.13
N TRP A 163 12.30 -11.44 -0.08
CA TRP A 163 12.40 -12.81 0.40
C TRP A 163 13.42 -13.63 -0.41
N ASP A 164 14.38 -14.24 0.28
CA ASP A 164 15.38 -15.09 -0.36
C ASP A 164 14.88 -16.54 -0.45
N HIS A 165 14.51 -16.96 -1.66
CA HIS A 165 14.03 -18.32 -1.93
C HIS A 165 15.14 -19.37 -1.99
N GLN A 166 16.42 -18.97 -1.92
CA GLN A 166 17.56 -19.89 -1.87
C GLN A 166 17.80 -20.43 -0.44
N VAL A 167 17.28 -19.75 0.57
CA VAL A 167 17.44 -20.15 1.98
C VAL A 167 16.44 -21.24 2.33
N ASN A 168 16.95 -22.45 2.56
CA ASN A 168 16.13 -23.57 3.02
C ASN A 168 15.80 -23.43 4.52
N ILE A 169 14.52 -23.35 4.84
CA ILE A 169 14.02 -23.30 6.22
C ILE A 169 13.33 -24.62 6.54
N SER A 170 13.84 -25.33 7.55
CA SER A 170 13.40 -26.67 7.95
C SER A 170 13.39 -26.80 9.47
N GLU A 171 13.05 -27.98 9.98
CA GLU A 171 13.10 -28.30 11.42
C GLU A 171 14.47 -28.10 12.08
N ALA A 172 15.56 -28.18 11.31
CA ALA A 172 16.91 -27.92 11.80
C ALA A 172 17.25 -26.43 11.93
N THR A 173 16.40 -25.54 11.40
CA THR A 173 16.66 -24.10 11.30
C THR A 173 16.10 -23.34 12.51
N ARG A 174 16.89 -22.42 13.06
CA ARG A 174 16.46 -21.42 14.04
C ARG A 174 16.19 -20.11 13.33
N VAL A 175 14.96 -19.62 13.36
CA VAL A 175 14.53 -18.41 12.66
C VAL A 175 14.18 -17.32 13.65
N GLY A 176 14.86 -16.18 13.57
CA GLY A 176 14.49 -14.95 14.27
C GLY A 176 13.60 -14.08 13.39
N VAL A 177 12.38 -13.75 13.83
CA VAL A 177 11.49 -12.82 13.14
C VAL A 177 11.41 -11.52 13.92
N ILE A 178 11.88 -10.41 13.35
CA ILE A 178 11.80 -9.08 13.97
C ILE A 178 10.58 -8.35 13.44
N GLY A 179 9.65 -8.04 14.35
CA GLY A 179 8.39 -7.36 14.04
C GLY A 179 7.18 -8.30 13.97
N THR A 180 6.01 -7.76 14.32
CA THR A 180 4.74 -8.51 14.43
C THR A 180 3.58 -7.84 13.68
N GLY A 181 3.89 -7.08 12.62
CA GLY A 181 2.89 -6.45 11.75
C GLY A 181 2.10 -7.46 10.89
N SER A 182 1.30 -6.96 9.94
CA SER A 182 0.47 -7.79 9.05
C SER A 182 1.28 -8.87 8.32
N THR A 183 2.46 -8.49 7.79
CA THR A 183 3.38 -9.41 7.12
C THR A 183 3.85 -10.53 8.03
N ALA A 184 4.31 -10.23 9.25
CA ALA A 184 4.70 -11.24 10.23
C ALA A 184 3.53 -12.17 10.62
N ALA A 185 2.32 -11.63 10.81
CA ALA A 185 1.14 -12.44 11.12
C ALA A 185 0.79 -13.44 10.01
N GLN A 186 1.20 -13.17 8.77
CA GLN A 186 1.07 -14.08 7.63
C GLN A 186 2.26 -15.05 7.52
N ALA A 187 3.49 -14.57 7.70
CA ALA A 187 4.71 -15.36 7.51
C ALA A 187 5.02 -16.33 8.66
N ILE A 188 4.84 -15.89 9.91
CA ILE A 188 5.15 -16.69 11.11
C ILE A 188 4.42 -18.05 11.10
N PRO A 189 3.10 -18.13 10.80
CA PRO A 189 2.43 -19.42 10.68
C PRO A 189 3.05 -20.36 9.64
N GLU A 190 3.52 -19.84 8.51
CA GLU A 190 4.13 -20.68 7.48
C GLU A 190 5.55 -21.12 7.88
N LEU A 191 6.32 -20.24 8.53
CA LEU A 191 7.62 -20.59 9.10
C LEU A 191 7.50 -21.69 10.16
N ILE A 192 6.53 -21.58 11.07
CA ILE A 192 6.29 -22.58 12.12
C ILE A 192 5.90 -23.95 11.53
N LYS A 193 5.16 -23.98 10.42
CA LYS A 193 4.78 -25.23 9.73
C LYS A 193 5.95 -26.00 9.12
N THR A 194 7.09 -25.33 8.89
CA THR A 194 8.31 -26.01 8.40
C THR A 194 8.97 -26.90 9.47
N GLY A 195 8.52 -26.78 10.73
CA GLY A 195 9.16 -27.41 11.89
C GLY A 195 10.27 -26.56 12.52
N ALA A 196 10.72 -25.48 11.86
CA ALA A 196 11.76 -24.58 12.38
C ALA A 196 11.45 -24.06 13.78
N LYS A 197 12.48 -23.82 14.58
CA LYS A 197 12.35 -23.09 15.84
C LYS A 197 12.25 -21.61 15.52
N VAL A 198 11.12 -20.98 15.83
CA VAL A 198 10.85 -19.58 15.49
C VAL A 198 10.83 -18.73 16.75
N SER A 199 11.78 -17.81 16.89
CA SER A 199 11.78 -16.77 17.92
C SER A 199 11.24 -15.46 17.34
N ILE A 200 10.14 -14.96 17.90
CA ILE A 200 9.41 -13.80 17.42
C ILE A 200 9.72 -12.62 18.33
N PHE A 201 10.46 -11.63 17.83
CA PHE A 201 10.84 -10.44 18.57
C PHE A 201 9.79 -9.34 18.37
N GLN A 202 8.91 -9.23 19.37
CA GLN A 202 7.77 -8.31 19.36
C GLN A 202 8.08 -7.04 20.15
N ARG A 203 8.11 -5.89 19.46
CA ARG A 203 8.14 -4.58 20.14
C ARG A 203 6.75 -4.13 20.60
N THR A 204 5.74 -4.27 19.75
CA THR A 204 4.38 -3.81 20.06
C THR A 204 3.38 -4.80 19.46
N PRO A 205 2.49 -5.42 20.27
CA PRO A 205 1.47 -6.31 19.76
C PRO A 205 0.45 -5.60 18.86
N GLN A 206 -0.24 -6.38 18.05
CA GLN A 206 -1.21 -5.90 17.06
C GLN A 206 -2.60 -6.42 17.36
N TRP A 207 -3.62 -5.62 17.04
CA TRP A 207 -5.00 -6.09 17.08
C TRP A 207 -5.29 -6.96 15.86
N LEU A 208 -5.61 -8.23 16.13
CA LEU A 208 -6.06 -9.18 15.11
C LEU A 208 -7.55 -9.41 15.23
N MET A 209 -8.22 -9.46 14.10
CA MET A 209 -9.62 -9.84 14.00
C MET A 209 -9.75 -11.11 13.15
N HIS A 210 -10.59 -12.02 13.64
CA HIS A 210 -10.90 -13.27 12.98
C HIS A 210 -12.05 -13.07 11.98
N LEU A 211 -11.71 -12.99 10.69
CA LEU A 211 -12.70 -13.18 9.63
C LEU A 211 -12.45 -14.51 8.92
N PRO A 212 -13.48 -15.36 8.77
CA PRO A 212 -13.35 -16.62 8.06
C PRO A 212 -12.82 -16.43 6.64
N ASP A 213 -11.77 -17.18 6.33
CA ASP A 213 -11.10 -17.15 5.04
C ASP A 213 -11.37 -18.49 4.32
N PHE A 214 -12.48 -18.54 3.61
CA PHE A 214 -13.00 -19.74 2.97
C PHE A 214 -12.53 -19.89 1.52
N LYS A 215 -12.49 -21.14 1.05
CA LYS A 215 -12.22 -21.47 -0.35
C LYS A 215 -13.53 -21.41 -1.15
N PHE A 216 -13.51 -20.76 -2.31
CA PHE A 216 -14.58 -20.91 -3.28
C PHE A 216 -14.46 -22.30 -3.91
N SER A 217 -15.56 -23.06 -3.98
CA SER A 217 -15.54 -24.37 -4.65
C SER A 217 -15.32 -24.20 -6.16
N ILE A 218 -14.80 -25.25 -6.82
CA ILE A 218 -14.66 -25.26 -8.29
C ILE A 218 -16.02 -24.99 -8.95
N THR A 219 -17.10 -25.58 -8.43
CA THR A 219 -18.46 -25.37 -8.90
C THR A 219 -18.89 -23.92 -8.76
N MET A 220 -18.64 -23.27 -7.61
CA MET A 220 -18.99 -21.85 -7.41
C MET A 220 -18.23 -20.94 -8.39
N ARG A 221 -16.94 -21.20 -8.66
CA ARG A 221 -16.16 -20.45 -9.66
C ARG A 221 -16.70 -20.63 -11.08
N LYS A 222 -17.09 -21.85 -11.45
CA LYS A 222 -17.76 -22.12 -12.75
C LYS A 222 -19.09 -21.37 -12.88
N ILE A 223 -19.89 -21.36 -11.82
CA ILE A 223 -21.16 -20.61 -11.75
C ILE A 223 -20.90 -19.10 -11.91
N MET A 224 -19.95 -18.54 -11.17
CA MET A 224 -19.56 -17.12 -11.29
C MET A 224 -19.05 -16.76 -12.69
N THR A 225 -18.31 -17.67 -13.34
CA THR A 225 -17.86 -17.50 -14.72
C THR A 225 -19.03 -17.48 -15.70
N ARG A 226 -20.03 -18.37 -15.51
CA ARG A 226 -21.22 -18.44 -16.36
C ARG A 226 -22.18 -17.26 -16.14
N TYR A 227 -22.27 -16.77 -14.91
CA TYR A 227 -23.20 -15.72 -14.49
C TYR A 227 -22.45 -14.57 -13.78
N PRO A 228 -21.89 -13.60 -14.54
CA PRO A 228 -21.09 -12.50 -13.99
C PRO A 228 -21.79 -11.64 -12.92
N VAL A 229 -23.14 -11.63 -12.92
CA VAL A 229 -23.94 -10.96 -11.88
C VAL A 229 -23.59 -11.46 -10.47
N ILE A 230 -23.24 -12.74 -10.32
CA ILE A 230 -22.88 -13.34 -9.02
C ILE A 230 -21.54 -12.77 -8.54
N THR A 231 -20.56 -12.63 -9.44
CA THR A 231 -19.27 -11.98 -9.12
C THR A 231 -19.49 -10.52 -8.71
N LYS A 232 -20.39 -9.81 -9.41
CA LYS A 232 -20.78 -8.43 -9.05
C LYS A 232 -21.46 -8.36 -7.68
N MET A 233 -22.33 -9.30 -7.34
CA MET A 233 -22.95 -9.41 -6.02
C MET A 233 -21.90 -9.60 -4.93
N HIS A 234 -20.93 -10.51 -5.11
CA HIS A 234 -19.82 -10.70 -4.18
C HIS A 234 -18.99 -9.43 -3.99
N ARG A 235 -18.67 -8.72 -5.08
CA ARG A 235 -17.99 -7.42 -5.02
C ARG A 235 -18.81 -6.41 -4.22
N ASN A 236 -20.10 -6.27 -4.49
CA ASN A 236 -20.98 -5.32 -3.80
C ASN A 236 -21.14 -5.64 -2.31
N ALA A 237 -21.26 -6.92 -1.96
CA ALA A 237 -21.27 -7.36 -0.56
C ALA A 237 -19.96 -7.04 0.15
N GLY A 238 -18.81 -7.28 -0.51
CA GLY A 238 -17.49 -6.91 0.00
C GLY A 238 -17.35 -5.39 0.19
N LYS A 239 -17.79 -4.59 -0.80
CA LYS A 239 -17.83 -3.12 -0.69
C LYS A 239 -18.67 -2.68 0.51
N PHE A 240 -19.91 -3.16 0.61
CA PHE A 240 -20.82 -2.84 1.70
C PHE A 240 -20.19 -3.15 3.06
N PHE A 241 -19.56 -4.32 3.19
CA PHE A 241 -18.87 -4.73 4.40
C PHE A 241 -17.70 -3.79 4.77
N LEU A 242 -16.80 -3.48 3.81
CA LEU A 242 -15.68 -2.57 4.07
C LEU A 242 -16.13 -1.14 4.41
N GLU A 243 -17.20 -0.66 3.76
CA GLU A 243 -17.73 0.68 3.97
C GLU A 243 -18.46 0.80 5.30
N HIS A 244 -19.40 -0.11 5.58
CA HIS A 244 -20.30 0.00 6.72
C HIS A 244 -19.80 -0.66 8.00
N ILE A 245 -18.75 -1.50 7.93
CA ILE A 245 -18.12 -2.10 9.12
C ILE A 245 -16.74 -1.47 9.36
N PHE A 246 -15.77 -1.68 8.47
CA PHE A 246 -14.40 -1.20 8.72
C PHE A 246 -14.27 0.31 8.69
N THR A 247 -14.66 0.94 7.58
CA THR A 247 -14.46 2.37 7.38
C THR A 247 -15.16 3.15 8.48
N LYS A 248 -16.45 2.89 8.72
CA LYS A 248 -17.21 3.51 9.81
C LYS A 248 -16.60 3.26 11.20
N ALA A 249 -16.08 2.06 11.48
CA ALA A 249 -15.45 1.78 12.78
C ALA A 249 -14.22 2.65 13.02
N VAL A 250 -13.35 2.80 12.02
CA VAL A 250 -12.10 3.56 12.16
C VAL A 250 -12.32 5.08 12.04
N THR A 251 -13.37 5.52 11.36
CA THR A 251 -13.75 6.95 11.24
C THR A 251 -14.66 7.46 12.37
N GLY A 252 -14.79 6.70 13.47
CA GLY A 252 -15.40 7.21 14.71
C GLY A 252 -16.89 6.92 14.90
N HIS A 253 -17.53 6.11 14.04
CA HIS A 253 -18.93 5.75 14.24
C HIS A 253 -19.08 4.79 15.42
N PHE A 254 -19.88 5.20 16.41
CA PHE A 254 -19.98 4.55 17.73
C PHE A 254 -20.26 3.04 17.65
N ILE A 255 -21.34 2.62 16.99
CA ILE A 255 -21.77 1.21 16.94
C ILE A 255 -20.68 0.33 16.33
N GLN A 256 -20.15 0.72 15.17
CA GLN A 256 -19.13 -0.02 14.45
C GLN A 256 -17.81 -0.07 15.21
N LYS A 257 -17.41 1.03 15.86
CA LYS A 257 -16.22 1.10 16.71
C LYS A 257 -16.31 0.10 17.86
N HIS A 258 -17.43 0.08 18.58
CA HIS A 258 -17.64 -0.85 19.70
C HIS A 258 -17.71 -2.32 19.24
N LEU A 259 -18.35 -2.58 18.10
CA LEU A 259 -18.38 -3.93 17.51
C LEU A 259 -16.97 -4.41 17.13
N LEU A 260 -16.19 -3.58 16.43
CA LEU A 260 -14.82 -3.94 16.04
C LEU A 260 -13.93 -4.17 17.27
N ASN A 261 -14.08 -3.32 18.30
CA ASN A 261 -13.38 -3.48 19.57
C ASN A 261 -13.72 -4.82 20.22
N PHE A 262 -15.00 -5.13 20.36
CA PHE A 262 -15.47 -6.41 20.91
C PHE A 262 -14.89 -7.60 20.14
N LEU A 263 -14.96 -7.59 18.81
CA LEU A 263 -14.47 -8.69 17.97
C LEU A 263 -12.96 -8.94 18.13
N CYS A 264 -12.15 -7.88 18.22
CA CYS A 264 -10.70 -8.02 18.41
C CYS A 264 -10.36 -8.57 19.81
N HIS A 265 -11.00 -8.03 20.85
CA HIS A 265 -10.79 -8.49 22.23
C HIS A 265 -11.27 -9.93 22.44
N ALA A 266 -12.43 -10.28 21.88
CA ALA A 266 -12.96 -11.65 21.92
C ALA A 266 -12.02 -12.61 21.18
N ASN A 267 -11.52 -12.23 20.00
CA ASN A 267 -10.58 -13.06 19.25
C ASN A 267 -9.30 -13.37 20.06
N LEU A 268 -8.69 -12.36 20.70
CA LEU A 268 -7.52 -12.57 21.56
C LEU A 268 -7.84 -13.48 22.75
N THR A 269 -8.97 -13.23 23.42
CA THR A 269 -9.36 -13.95 24.65
C THR A 269 -9.73 -15.41 24.38
N LEU A 270 -10.45 -15.67 23.28
CA LEU A 270 -10.92 -17.01 22.93
C LEU A 270 -9.84 -17.85 22.23
N SER A 271 -8.91 -17.22 21.49
CA SER A 271 -7.90 -17.95 20.71
C SER A 271 -6.64 -18.31 21.50
N ILE A 272 -6.22 -17.47 22.45
CA ILE A 272 -4.99 -17.69 23.23
C ILE A 272 -5.34 -18.30 24.58
N LYS A 273 -4.92 -19.54 24.83
CA LYS A 273 -5.26 -20.30 26.05
C LYS A 273 -4.43 -19.85 27.25
N ASP A 274 -3.12 -19.68 27.07
CA ASP A 274 -2.19 -19.25 28.10
C ASP A 274 -2.40 -17.76 28.43
N LYS A 275 -2.61 -17.45 29.71
CA LYS A 275 -2.82 -16.08 30.20
C LYS A 275 -1.59 -15.20 30.02
N ALA A 276 -0.39 -15.70 30.31
CA ALA A 276 0.85 -14.92 30.20
C ALA A 276 1.15 -14.57 28.74
N LEU A 277 0.96 -15.54 27.82
CA LEU A 277 1.06 -15.28 26.38
C LEU A 277 0.00 -14.28 25.91
N ARG A 278 -1.24 -14.40 26.40
CA ARG A 278 -2.32 -13.48 26.05
C ARG A 278 -2.01 -12.04 26.46
N ASP A 279 -1.42 -11.85 27.63
CA ASP A 279 -1.06 -10.52 28.11
C ASP A 279 0.13 -9.93 27.33
N LYS A 280 1.12 -10.74 26.95
CA LYS A 280 2.19 -10.34 26.00
C LYS A 280 1.64 -9.95 24.63
N LEU A 281 0.55 -10.57 24.18
CA LEU A 281 -0.09 -10.30 22.90
C LEU A 281 -1.15 -9.19 22.95
N ARG A 282 -1.44 -8.62 24.13
CA ARG A 282 -2.46 -7.59 24.29
C ARG A 282 -1.92 -6.20 23.94
N PRO A 283 -2.44 -5.54 22.90
CA PRO A 283 -2.08 -4.14 22.62
C PRO A 283 -2.53 -3.19 23.72
N ASN A 284 -1.72 -2.16 23.95
CA ASN A 284 -1.97 -1.09 24.92
C ASN A 284 -2.55 0.20 24.29
N TYR A 285 -3.06 0.10 23.06
CA TYR A 285 -3.64 1.21 22.30
C TYR A 285 -4.99 0.81 21.73
N GLN A 286 -5.78 1.80 21.29
CA GLN A 286 -7.15 1.57 20.81
C GLN A 286 -7.18 0.67 19.56
N VAL A 287 -8.17 -0.24 19.50
CA VAL A 287 -8.49 -0.99 18.27
C VAL A 287 -8.72 -0.02 17.11
N GLY A 288 -8.12 -0.32 15.95
CA GLY A 288 -8.21 0.50 14.73
C GLY A 288 -7.20 1.65 14.65
N CYS A 289 -6.43 1.93 15.70
CA CYS A 289 -5.37 2.96 15.63
C CYS A 289 -4.26 2.59 14.63
N LYS A 290 -3.93 1.31 14.55
CA LYS A 290 -3.17 0.73 13.43
C LYS A 290 -4.13 -0.02 12.52
N ARG A 291 -3.70 -0.31 11.29
CA ARG A 291 -4.44 -1.19 10.37
C ARG A 291 -4.75 -2.51 11.10
N VAL A 292 -6.03 -2.88 11.19
CA VAL A 292 -6.43 -4.12 11.86
C VAL A 292 -5.95 -5.30 11.00
N ILE A 293 -5.27 -6.26 11.64
CA ILE A 293 -4.76 -7.43 10.94
C ILE A 293 -5.89 -8.45 10.83
N ILE A 294 -6.23 -8.83 9.60
CA ILE A 294 -7.18 -9.90 9.32
C ILE A 294 -6.39 -11.20 9.18
N ASN A 295 -6.51 -12.08 10.17
CA ASN A 295 -5.74 -13.32 10.19
C ASN A 295 -6.40 -14.38 11.08
N THR A 296 -6.40 -15.62 10.62
CA THR A 296 -7.01 -16.76 11.33
C THR A 296 -5.98 -17.78 11.82
N THR A 297 -4.69 -17.59 11.51
CA THR A 297 -3.64 -18.60 11.71
C THR A 297 -2.61 -18.23 12.77
N PHE A 298 -2.36 -16.94 13.01
CA PHE A 298 -1.30 -16.43 13.87
C PHE A 298 -1.46 -16.85 15.33
N TYR A 299 -2.62 -16.60 15.94
CA TYR A 299 -2.85 -16.99 17.34
C TYR A 299 -2.78 -18.50 17.55
N LYS A 300 -3.12 -19.31 16.56
CA LYS A 300 -2.93 -20.76 16.62
C LYS A 300 -1.45 -21.16 16.50
N ALA A 301 -0.72 -20.48 15.62
CA ALA A 301 0.69 -20.79 15.35
C ALA A 301 1.60 -20.39 16.52
N ILE A 302 1.40 -19.22 17.12
CA ILE A 302 2.25 -18.72 18.23
C ILE A 302 2.15 -19.57 19.51
N GLN A 303 1.18 -20.48 19.59
CA GLN A 303 1.02 -21.44 20.69
C GLN A 303 1.67 -22.80 20.40
N GLN A 304 2.31 -22.99 19.23
CA GLN A 304 3.02 -24.23 18.90
C GLN A 304 4.33 -24.33 19.71
N PRO A 305 4.80 -25.56 20.03
CA PRO A 305 5.98 -25.77 20.86
C PRO A 305 7.28 -25.25 20.25
N ASN A 306 7.33 -25.08 18.93
CA ASN A 306 8.47 -24.51 18.20
C ASN A 306 8.36 -22.99 17.99
N ALA A 307 7.48 -22.30 18.70
CA ALA A 307 7.33 -20.85 18.65
C ALA A 307 7.64 -20.21 20.02
N GLU A 308 8.51 -19.21 20.04
CA GLU A 308 8.86 -18.42 21.22
C GLU A 308 8.53 -16.94 20.98
N LEU A 309 7.65 -16.35 21.79
CA LEU A 309 7.39 -14.91 21.77
C LEU A 309 8.33 -14.19 22.75
N VAL A 310 9.22 -13.37 22.19
CA VAL A 310 10.19 -12.55 22.92
C VAL A 310 9.72 -11.10 22.92
N THR A 311 9.49 -10.55 24.11
CA THR A 311 9.00 -9.17 24.31
C THR A 311 10.07 -8.23 24.85
N ASP A 312 11.18 -8.78 25.31
CA ASP A 312 12.34 -8.02 25.75
C ASP A 312 12.96 -7.26 24.57
N GLY A 313 13.39 -6.04 24.83
CA GLY A 313 13.99 -5.20 23.81
C GLY A 313 15.26 -5.85 23.24
N ILE A 314 15.50 -5.71 21.95
CA ILE A 314 16.78 -6.12 21.35
C ILE A 314 17.85 -5.11 21.77
N GLU A 315 18.98 -5.61 22.27
CA GLU A 315 20.17 -4.81 22.54
C GLU A 315 21.04 -4.72 21.28
N ARG A 316 21.40 -5.88 20.70
CA ARG A 316 22.21 -5.98 19.49
C ARG A 316 22.05 -7.31 18.79
N ILE A 317 22.37 -7.35 17.51
CA ILE A 317 22.60 -8.57 16.74
C ILE A 317 24.07 -8.97 16.91
N THR A 318 24.33 -10.28 16.93
CA THR A 318 25.66 -10.89 17.07
C THR A 318 25.95 -11.73 15.83
N ALA A 319 27.15 -12.30 15.74
CA ALA A 319 27.48 -13.22 14.65
C ALA A 319 26.53 -14.44 14.52
N THR A 320 25.94 -14.90 15.63
CA THR A 320 25.18 -16.16 15.71
C THR A 320 23.74 -15.99 16.18
N GLY A 321 23.27 -14.77 16.45
CA GLY A 321 22.06 -14.60 17.25
C GLY A 321 21.69 -13.16 17.56
N ILE A 322 20.70 -13.02 18.44
CA ILE A 322 20.23 -11.75 18.98
C ILE A 322 20.45 -11.75 20.50
N ILE A 323 21.00 -10.66 21.04
CA ILE A 323 21.01 -10.42 22.48
C ILE A 323 19.88 -9.45 22.82
N THR A 324 19.03 -9.86 23.75
CA THR A 324 18.00 -9.01 24.34
C THR A 324 18.52 -8.28 25.57
N LYS A 325 17.83 -7.21 25.97
CA LYS A 325 18.24 -6.32 27.07
C LYS A 325 18.26 -6.97 28.46
N ASP A 326 17.65 -8.15 28.60
CA ASP A 326 17.75 -9.00 29.79
C ASP A 326 19.06 -9.83 29.80
N GLY A 327 19.92 -9.67 28.79
CA GLY A 327 21.20 -10.36 28.65
C GLY A 327 21.08 -11.75 28.01
N LYS A 328 19.88 -12.20 27.65
CA LYS A 328 19.68 -13.52 27.02
C LYS A 328 20.17 -13.48 25.56
N HIS A 329 20.94 -14.50 25.18
CA HIS A 329 21.29 -14.74 23.78
C HIS A 329 20.30 -15.74 23.16
N HIS A 330 19.75 -15.37 22.02
CA HIS A 330 18.90 -16.19 21.19
C HIS A 330 19.66 -16.57 19.92
N ASP A 331 20.11 -17.82 19.83
CA ASP A 331 20.76 -18.31 18.63
C ASP A 331 19.77 -18.38 17.45
N VAL A 332 20.18 -17.84 16.31
CA VAL A 332 19.39 -17.84 15.08
C VAL A 332 20.29 -18.10 13.87
N ASP A 333 19.81 -18.91 12.94
CA ASP A 333 20.49 -19.22 11.67
C ASP A 333 19.97 -18.31 10.54
N VAL A 334 18.72 -17.86 10.66
CA VAL A 334 18.06 -16.98 9.69
C VAL A 334 17.36 -15.82 10.40
N LEU A 335 17.60 -14.59 9.94
CA LEU A 335 16.90 -13.38 10.38
C LEU A 335 15.94 -12.88 9.32
N VAL A 336 14.66 -12.82 9.69
CA VAL A 336 13.58 -12.28 8.85
C VAL A 336 13.13 -10.94 9.41
N PHE A 337 13.35 -9.87 8.64
CA PHE A 337 12.87 -8.54 8.99
C PHE A 337 11.44 -8.33 8.45
N SER A 338 10.46 -8.28 9.36
CA SER A 338 9.09 -7.85 9.09
C SER A 338 8.86 -6.44 9.68
N THR A 339 9.80 -5.54 9.39
CA THR A 339 9.93 -4.22 10.01
C THR A 339 9.27 -3.09 9.23
N GLY A 340 8.60 -3.42 8.12
CA GLY A 340 7.73 -2.51 7.38
C GLY A 340 8.47 -1.72 6.30
N PHE A 341 7.98 -0.52 6.01
CA PHE A 341 8.41 0.27 4.87
C PHE A 341 8.56 1.75 5.23
N ASN A 342 9.35 2.48 4.43
CA ASN A 342 9.38 3.94 4.46
C ASN A 342 8.16 4.50 3.70
N ALA A 343 7.01 4.52 4.37
CA ALA A 343 5.70 4.76 3.75
C ALA A 343 5.52 6.14 3.11
N PHE A 344 6.32 7.12 3.51
CA PHE A 344 6.25 8.49 3.00
C PHE A 344 7.28 8.80 1.92
N ASN A 345 8.07 7.82 1.49
CA ASN A 345 9.01 8.06 0.41
C ASN A 345 8.28 8.23 -0.93
N PHE A 346 7.05 7.73 -1.11
CA PHE A 346 6.25 7.89 -2.34
C PHE A 346 7.08 7.65 -3.62
N MET A 347 7.47 8.70 -4.34
CA MET A 347 8.32 8.66 -5.53
C MET A 347 9.82 8.84 -5.25
N ARG A 348 10.20 9.33 -4.07
CA ARG A 348 11.60 9.45 -3.62
C ARG A 348 12.22 8.04 -3.54
N PRO A 349 13.49 7.85 -3.90
CA PRO A 349 14.53 8.88 -4.03
C PRO A 349 14.68 9.52 -5.42
N MET A 350 13.67 9.39 -6.31
CA MET A 350 13.66 10.14 -7.57
C MET A 350 13.90 11.63 -7.32
N ASN A 351 14.88 12.21 -8.00
CA ASN A 351 15.18 13.64 -7.96
C ASN A 351 14.07 14.41 -8.70
N LEU A 352 13.03 14.81 -7.97
CA LEU A 352 11.88 15.53 -8.52
C LEU A 352 12.08 17.04 -8.32
N ILE A 353 12.19 17.75 -9.43
CA ILE A 353 12.41 19.19 -9.47
C ILE A 353 11.26 19.86 -10.21
N GLY A 354 10.50 20.67 -9.48
CA GLY A 354 9.39 21.44 -10.02
C GLY A 354 9.82 22.78 -10.63
N ARG A 355 8.85 23.68 -10.75
CA ARG A 355 9.04 25.07 -11.18
C ARG A 355 10.07 25.78 -10.30
N ASN A 356 10.79 26.75 -10.87
CA ASN A 356 11.80 27.56 -10.18
C ASN A 356 12.92 26.72 -9.53
N ASN A 357 13.19 25.53 -10.09
CA ASN A 357 14.12 24.55 -9.53
C ASN A 357 13.80 24.12 -8.09
N LEU A 358 12.53 24.16 -7.66
CA LEU A 358 12.13 23.69 -6.33
C LEU A 358 12.24 22.17 -6.26
N HIS A 359 13.12 21.66 -5.39
CA HIS A 359 13.26 20.23 -5.14
C HIS A 359 12.20 19.71 -4.17
N ILE A 360 11.74 18.47 -4.36
CA ILE A 360 10.67 17.88 -3.54
C ILE A 360 11.03 17.78 -2.06
N ASP A 361 12.27 17.45 -1.72
CA ASP A 361 12.66 17.37 -0.31
C ASP A 361 12.66 18.75 0.36
N THR A 362 12.86 19.83 -0.39
CA THR A 362 12.68 21.20 0.14
C THR A 362 11.19 21.51 0.31
N ALA A 363 10.36 21.20 -0.70
CA ALA A 363 8.91 21.45 -0.64
C ALA A 363 8.23 20.67 0.49
N TRP A 364 8.73 19.47 0.82
CA TRP A 364 8.22 18.61 1.88
C TRP A 364 9.12 18.58 3.13
N GLN A 365 10.05 19.52 3.28
CA GLN A 365 11.02 19.50 4.38
C GLN A 365 10.36 19.51 5.77
N HIS A 366 9.21 20.19 5.88
CA HIS A 366 8.46 20.31 7.12
C HIS A 366 7.30 19.32 7.19
N LYS A 367 6.50 19.24 6.12
CA LYS A 367 5.32 18.37 6.09
C LYS A 367 5.02 17.89 4.68
N ILE A 368 4.60 16.64 4.60
CA ILE A 368 4.21 16.02 3.34
C ILE A 368 2.73 16.29 3.11
N LYS A 369 2.45 17.17 2.15
CA LYS A 369 1.10 17.61 1.79
C LYS A 369 0.87 17.49 0.30
N ALA A 370 -0.37 17.20 -0.06
CA ALA A 370 -0.87 17.26 -1.43
C ALA A 370 -2.35 17.70 -1.42
N TYR A 371 -2.78 18.36 -2.49
CA TYR A 371 -4.20 18.63 -2.73
C TYR A 371 -4.88 17.38 -3.31
N ARG A 372 -6.00 16.97 -2.70
CA ARG A 372 -6.77 15.76 -3.08
C ARG A 372 -5.89 14.51 -3.24
N SER A 373 -4.85 14.42 -2.41
CA SER A 373 -3.89 13.32 -2.41
C SER A 373 -3.10 13.12 -3.71
N MET A 374 -3.11 14.09 -4.64
CA MET A 374 -2.51 13.91 -5.98
C MET A 374 -1.67 15.07 -6.48
N MET A 375 -2.09 16.32 -6.25
CA MET A 375 -1.48 17.49 -6.88
C MET A 375 -0.64 18.28 -5.88
N LEU A 376 0.43 18.89 -6.37
CA LEU A 376 1.36 19.71 -5.59
C LEU A 376 1.42 21.12 -6.17
N ALA A 377 1.79 22.09 -5.34
CA ALA A 377 2.09 23.46 -5.79
C ALA A 377 3.55 23.53 -6.25
N ASN A 378 3.80 24.26 -7.33
CA ASN A 378 5.10 24.36 -8.03
C ASN A 378 5.53 23.08 -8.76
N TYR A 379 4.63 22.12 -9.00
CA TYR A 379 4.90 20.94 -9.83
C TYR A 379 3.79 20.83 -10.89
N PRO A 380 3.82 21.65 -11.95
CA PRO A 380 2.75 21.68 -12.94
C PRO A 380 2.64 20.36 -13.70
N ASN A 381 1.43 19.97 -14.08
CA ASN A 381 1.15 18.75 -14.85
C ASN A 381 1.70 17.46 -14.21
N PHE A 382 1.93 17.46 -12.90
CA PHE A 382 2.36 16.32 -12.10
C PHE A 382 1.18 15.73 -11.31
N PHE A 383 1.09 14.40 -11.28
CA PHE A 383 0.16 13.68 -10.41
C PHE A 383 0.86 12.60 -9.60
N LEU A 384 0.57 12.53 -8.30
CA LEU A 384 0.98 11.44 -7.42
C LEU A 384 -0.23 10.56 -7.07
N MET A 385 -0.29 9.36 -7.64
CA MET A 385 -1.38 8.43 -7.35
C MET A 385 -1.17 7.77 -5.99
N LEU A 386 -2.27 7.58 -5.24
CA LEU A 386 -2.22 7.13 -3.85
C LEU A 386 -1.21 7.94 -3.01
N GLY A 387 -1.18 9.26 -3.22
CA GLY A 387 -0.34 10.19 -2.46
C GLY A 387 -0.78 10.37 -1.00
N PRO A 388 -0.31 11.44 -0.34
CA PRO A 388 -0.64 11.75 1.05
C PRO A 388 -2.15 11.73 1.32
N ASN A 389 -2.55 11.30 2.51
CA ASN A 389 -3.95 11.09 2.91
C ASN A 389 -4.61 9.88 2.23
N THR A 390 -3.83 8.87 1.85
CA THR A 390 -4.30 7.54 1.45
C THR A 390 -3.56 6.45 2.22
N PRO A 391 -4.17 5.28 2.48
CA PRO A 391 -5.51 4.83 2.09
C PRO A 391 -6.63 5.23 3.08
N ILE A 392 -7.85 4.72 2.87
CA ILE A 392 -8.94 4.73 3.87
C ILE A 392 -8.84 3.44 4.72
N GLY A 393 -7.95 3.39 5.72
CA GLY A 393 -7.80 2.20 6.58
C GLY A 393 -7.72 0.89 5.76
N ASN A 394 -8.58 -0.09 6.06
CA ASN A 394 -8.66 -1.39 5.36
C ASN A 394 -9.44 -1.37 4.01
N PHE A 395 -9.73 -0.21 3.42
CA PHE A 395 -10.45 -0.13 2.14
C PHE A 395 -9.56 -0.47 0.93
N SER A 396 -10.19 -0.77 -0.21
CA SER A 396 -9.50 -1.15 -1.45
C SER A 396 -8.80 0.05 -2.09
N VAL A 397 -7.46 0.01 -2.12
CA VAL A 397 -6.65 1.00 -2.84
C VAL A 397 -6.84 0.96 -4.37
N ILE A 398 -7.34 -0.17 -4.90
CA ILE A 398 -7.75 -0.27 -6.31
C ILE A 398 -8.92 0.67 -6.59
N ALA A 399 -9.95 0.59 -5.75
CA ALA A 399 -11.13 1.44 -5.90
C ALA A 399 -10.75 2.92 -5.76
N MET A 400 -9.91 3.27 -4.79
CA MET A 400 -9.39 4.64 -4.63
C MET A 400 -8.63 5.11 -5.88
N SER A 401 -7.79 4.25 -6.46
CA SER A 401 -7.03 4.56 -7.67
C SER A 401 -7.93 4.75 -8.89
N GLU A 402 -9.05 4.03 -9.01
CA GLU A 402 -10.03 4.22 -10.09
C GLU A 402 -10.65 5.62 -10.04
N VAL A 403 -11.06 6.06 -8.85
CA VAL A 403 -11.60 7.40 -8.63
C VAL A 403 -10.56 8.48 -8.93
N GLN A 404 -9.32 8.31 -8.45
CA GLN A 404 -8.21 9.23 -8.76
C GLN A 404 -7.92 9.29 -10.25
N SER A 405 -7.90 8.13 -10.93
CA SER A 405 -7.63 8.07 -12.37
C SER A 405 -8.69 8.83 -13.17
N ASP A 406 -9.97 8.69 -12.81
CA ASP A 406 -11.05 9.41 -13.47
C ASP A 406 -10.90 10.93 -13.28
N TYR A 407 -10.48 11.40 -12.10
CA TYR A 407 -10.14 12.81 -11.85
C TYR A 407 -8.97 13.29 -12.73
N VAL A 408 -7.89 12.52 -12.81
CA VAL A 408 -6.72 12.81 -13.67
C VAL A 408 -7.15 12.95 -15.14
N ILE A 409 -7.98 12.03 -15.64
CA ILE A 409 -8.51 12.09 -17.02
C ILE A 409 -9.34 13.35 -17.25
N LYS A 410 -10.13 13.81 -16.27
CA LYS A 410 -10.89 15.07 -16.38
C LYS A 410 -9.97 16.28 -16.55
N MET A 411 -8.93 16.38 -15.73
CA MET A 411 -7.96 17.47 -15.83
C MET A 411 -7.18 17.45 -17.15
N ILE A 412 -6.69 16.28 -17.58
CA ILE A 412 -6.01 16.15 -18.86
C ILE A 412 -6.97 16.49 -20.01
N ASN A 413 -8.25 16.11 -19.95
CA ASN A 413 -9.20 16.46 -21.01
C ASN A 413 -9.48 17.97 -21.12
N LYS A 414 -9.42 18.73 -20.02
CA LYS A 414 -9.49 20.20 -20.04
C LYS A 414 -8.26 20.78 -20.74
N TRP A 415 -7.08 20.28 -20.40
CA TRP A 415 -5.84 20.62 -21.12
C TRP A 415 -5.97 20.30 -22.62
N ARG A 416 -6.48 19.11 -22.99
CA ARG A 416 -6.64 18.71 -24.40
C ARG A 416 -7.58 19.61 -25.20
N LYS A 417 -8.49 20.33 -24.54
CA LYS A 417 -9.41 21.30 -25.14
C LYS A 417 -8.81 22.71 -25.27
N ASN A 418 -7.53 22.88 -24.93
CA ASN A 418 -6.85 24.19 -24.88
C ASN A 418 -7.47 25.15 -23.85
N GLU A 419 -8.00 24.64 -22.73
CA GLU A 419 -8.43 25.51 -21.62
C GLU A 419 -7.22 26.16 -20.91
N PHE A 420 -6.06 25.49 -20.93
CA PHE A 420 -4.77 25.91 -20.34
C PHE A 420 -3.65 24.99 -20.83
N ASP A 421 -2.39 25.40 -20.68
CA ASP A 421 -1.19 24.64 -21.06
C ASP A 421 -0.44 24.02 -19.89
N GLU A 422 -0.62 24.57 -18.70
CA GLU A 422 -0.13 23.99 -17.46
C GLU A 422 -1.15 24.23 -16.34
N PHE A 423 -1.21 23.29 -15.39
CA PHE A 423 -1.97 23.47 -14.15
C PHE A 423 -1.27 22.85 -12.94
N GLU A 424 -1.55 23.42 -11.77
CA GLU A 424 -1.07 22.95 -10.47
C GLU A 424 -2.05 23.32 -9.36
N ALA A 425 -1.95 22.68 -8.21
CA ALA A 425 -2.76 23.08 -7.06
C ALA A 425 -2.24 24.39 -6.47
N LYS A 426 -3.15 25.29 -6.09
CA LYS A 426 -2.80 26.48 -5.29
C LYS A 426 -2.26 26.05 -3.93
N GLN A 427 -1.28 26.78 -3.40
CA GLN A 427 -0.75 26.53 -2.06
C GLN A 427 -1.84 26.64 -0.99
N GLU A 428 -2.69 27.67 -1.09
CA GLU A 428 -3.84 27.88 -0.19
C GLU A 428 -4.79 26.67 -0.20
N ALA A 429 -5.12 26.14 -1.38
CA ALA A 429 -5.98 24.96 -1.51
C ALA A 429 -5.34 23.69 -0.92
N ILE A 430 -4.01 23.54 -1.00
CA ILE A 430 -3.29 22.45 -0.32
C ILE A 430 -3.44 22.61 1.18
N ASP A 431 -3.22 23.81 1.72
CA ASP A 431 -3.28 24.06 3.16
C ASP A 431 -4.69 23.86 3.71
N ASP A 432 -5.72 24.39 3.03
CA ASP A 432 -7.13 24.23 3.39
C ASP A 432 -7.55 22.76 3.34
N PHE A 433 -7.17 22.03 2.29
CA PHE A 433 -7.48 20.61 2.18
C PHE A 433 -6.82 19.79 3.30
N ASN A 434 -5.58 20.11 3.67
CA ASN A 434 -4.89 19.41 4.74
C ASN A 434 -5.44 19.79 6.12
N ALA A 435 -5.88 21.04 6.33
CA ALA A 435 -6.61 21.44 7.54
C ALA A 435 -7.96 20.69 7.65
N TYR A 436 -8.70 20.57 6.54
CA TYR A 436 -9.92 19.79 6.46
C TYR A 436 -9.69 18.31 6.82
N VAL A 437 -8.67 17.67 6.25
CA VAL A 437 -8.27 16.30 6.61
C VAL A 437 -7.88 16.21 8.10
N LYS A 438 -7.08 17.15 8.60
CA LYS A 438 -6.67 17.18 10.01
C LYS A 438 -7.85 17.30 10.97
N GLU A 439 -8.86 18.09 10.63
CA GLU A 439 -10.09 18.20 11.41
C GLU A 439 -10.84 16.86 11.45
N GLY A 440 -10.99 16.20 10.30
CA GLY A 440 -11.62 14.89 10.21
C GLY A 440 -10.95 13.81 11.07
N LEU A 441 -9.64 13.91 11.31
CA LEU A 441 -8.88 12.92 12.08
C LEU A 441 -9.20 12.91 13.58
N LYS A 442 -9.67 14.03 14.17
CA LYS A 442 -9.86 14.18 15.64
C LYS A 442 -10.78 13.13 16.26
N GLY A 443 -11.79 12.64 15.51
CA GLY A 443 -12.75 11.64 15.98
C GLY A 443 -12.40 10.19 15.62
N THR A 444 -11.27 9.97 14.94
CA THR A 444 -10.93 8.67 14.36
C THR A 444 -10.20 7.76 15.35
N SER A 445 -10.09 6.48 15.02
CA SER A 445 -9.29 5.54 15.81
C SER A 445 -7.78 5.81 15.68
N TRP A 446 -7.34 6.48 14.62
CA TRP A 446 -5.91 6.70 14.31
C TRP A 446 -5.20 7.67 15.25
N VAL A 447 -5.96 8.52 15.96
CA VAL A 447 -5.43 9.38 17.04
C VAL A 447 -5.43 8.67 18.42
N GLY A 448 -5.72 7.37 18.46
CA GLY A 448 -5.85 6.56 19.68
C GLY A 448 -4.54 6.15 20.37
N GLY A 449 -3.49 6.96 20.27
CA GLY A 449 -2.24 6.81 21.06
C GLY A 449 -1.28 5.69 20.63
N CYS A 450 -1.31 5.25 19.37
CA CYS A 450 -0.41 4.22 18.86
C CYS A 450 0.69 4.79 17.97
N GLN A 451 1.82 4.08 17.86
CA GLN A 451 2.85 4.34 16.84
C GLN A 451 2.56 3.52 15.57
N SER A 452 2.12 4.18 14.50
CA SER A 452 1.74 3.55 13.22
C SER A 452 2.59 4.06 12.07
N TRP A 453 2.72 3.28 10.99
CA TRP A 453 3.32 3.76 9.73
C TRP A 453 2.48 4.85 9.05
N TYR A 454 1.27 5.09 9.55
CA TYR A 454 0.43 6.21 9.15
C TYR A 454 0.93 7.57 9.65
N LEU A 455 1.73 7.61 10.72
CA LEU A 455 2.07 8.86 11.39
C LEU A 455 3.30 9.52 10.76
N ASP A 456 3.20 10.81 10.45
CA ASP A 456 4.33 11.63 10.00
C ASP A 456 5.30 11.96 11.15
N ALA A 457 6.29 12.80 10.86
CA ALA A 457 7.31 13.23 11.83
C ALA A 457 6.72 14.02 13.02
N ASP A 458 5.58 14.68 12.84
CA ASP A 458 4.85 15.41 13.89
C ASP A 458 3.94 14.48 14.71
N GLY A 459 3.77 13.23 14.29
CA GLY A 459 2.83 12.27 14.87
C GLY A 459 1.40 12.40 14.32
N ASP A 460 1.18 13.19 13.27
CA ASP A 460 -0.13 13.34 12.61
C ASP A 460 -0.37 12.16 11.64
N PRO A 461 -1.54 11.50 11.66
CA PRO A 461 -1.86 10.47 10.66
C PRO A 461 -2.02 11.05 9.25
N ILE A 462 -1.31 10.51 8.26
CA ILE A 462 -1.48 10.78 6.82
C ILE A 462 -2.46 9.76 6.22
N LEU A 463 -3.74 9.94 6.51
CA LEU A 463 -4.82 9.06 6.07
C LEU A 463 -6.06 9.84 5.67
N TRP A 464 -6.94 9.21 4.89
CA TRP A 464 -8.26 9.76 4.63
C TRP A 464 -9.21 9.47 5.80
N PRO A 465 -9.74 10.50 6.48
CA PRO A 465 -10.49 10.32 7.71
C PRO A 465 -12.01 10.16 7.52
N TYR A 466 -12.50 10.28 6.28
CA TYR A 466 -13.92 10.27 5.98
C TYR A 466 -14.35 8.95 5.32
N THR A 467 -15.65 8.86 5.01
CA THR A 467 -16.24 7.68 4.36
C THR A 467 -15.73 7.51 2.93
N TRP A 468 -15.91 6.31 2.39
CA TRP A 468 -15.69 6.03 0.97
C TRP A 468 -16.52 6.95 0.07
N GLN A 469 -17.80 7.19 0.40
CA GLN A 469 -18.62 8.10 -0.40
C GLN A 469 -18.03 9.52 -0.43
N ARG A 470 -17.54 10.03 0.71
CA ARG A 470 -16.88 11.34 0.75
C ARG A 470 -15.64 11.39 -0.13
N TRP A 471 -14.87 10.30 -0.22
CA TRP A 471 -13.74 10.20 -1.16
C TRP A 471 -14.18 10.32 -2.62
N VAL A 472 -15.28 9.64 -2.99
CA VAL A 472 -15.86 9.72 -4.33
C VAL A 472 -16.35 11.14 -4.63
N ASP A 473 -17.10 11.76 -3.71
CA ASP A 473 -17.65 13.10 -3.89
C ASP A 473 -16.54 14.15 -4.03
N GLU A 474 -15.49 14.05 -3.20
CA GLU A 474 -14.30 14.91 -3.24
C GLU A 474 -13.43 14.69 -4.47
N MET A 475 -13.71 13.70 -5.31
CA MET A 475 -13.00 13.51 -6.57
C MET A 475 -13.95 13.50 -7.76
N GLN A 476 -15.23 13.82 -7.54
CA GLN A 476 -16.23 13.77 -8.60
C GLN A 476 -15.92 14.81 -9.67
N GLU A 477 -15.73 16.08 -9.32
CA GLU A 477 -15.36 17.13 -10.28
C GLU A 477 -14.13 17.93 -9.81
N PRO A 478 -13.26 18.39 -10.74
CA PRO A 478 -12.24 19.37 -10.44
C PRO A 478 -12.80 20.71 -10.01
N GLN A 479 -12.40 21.18 -8.83
CA GLN A 479 -12.70 22.52 -8.34
C GLN A 479 -11.66 23.48 -8.91
N MET A 480 -12.00 24.12 -10.04
CA MET A 480 -11.03 24.91 -10.81
C MET A 480 -10.55 26.16 -10.06
N GLU A 481 -11.32 26.67 -9.10
CA GLU A 481 -10.93 27.75 -8.20
C GLU A 481 -9.73 27.41 -7.32
N HIS A 482 -9.49 26.11 -7.06
CA HIS A 482 -8.33 25.61 -6.30
C HIS A 482 -7.09 25.34 -7.16
N ILE A 483 -7.21 25.53 -8.47
CA ILE A 483 -6.18 25.20 -9.46
C ILE A 483 -5.63 26.48 -10.07
N ASP A 484 -4.31 26.62 -10.06
CA ASP A 484 -3.63 27.62 -10.88
C ASP A 484 -3.45 27.06 -12.28
N THR A 485 -3.84 27.84 -13.28
CA THR A 485 -3.71 27.49 -14.69
C THR A 485 -2.94 28.57 -15.42
N ARG A 486 -2.10 28.20 -16.39
CA ARG A 486 -1.41 29.15 -17.27
C ARG A 486 -1.47 28.68 -18.72
N SER A 487 -1.44 29.64 -19.63
CA SER A 487 -1.39 29.40 -21.07
C SER A 487 -0.20 30.17 -21.66
N PHE A 488 0.39 29.66 -22.73
CA PHE A 488 1.56 30.26 -23.37
C PHE A 488 1.48 30.25 -24.90
#